data_AF-A0A9Q4KT32-F1
#
_entry.id   AF-A0A9Q4KT32-F1
#
_cell.length_a   1.000
_cell.length_b   1.000
_cell.length_c   1.000
_cell.angle_alpha   90.00
_cell.angle_beta   90.00
_cell.angle_gamma   90.00
#
_symmetry.space_group_name_H-M   'P 1'
#
loop_
_entity.id
_entity.type
_entity.pdbx_description
1 polymer ?
#
loop_
_entity_poly.entity_id
_entity_poly.type
_entity_poly.pdbx_seq_one_letter_code
_entity_poly.pdbx_strand_id
1 'polypeptide(L)'
;MKYPGMGDPYKRKKTIRFLAISAIIAVSIGLGSTFLQAQLNQDNPLKVCIENRETPYKMKVTLELIIDGLQTPIPANINAGLNDGECKRTMYTLTDDGTIYVEWKEEFPFEIGHFLWMWDFPLRDMDQGKSTFHVNDKESSLFINLPLQDGYHYKGVFTTKDYDSSKDKDFLPELKK
;
A
#
# COMPACT_ATOMS: atom_id res chain seq x y z
N MET A 1 -16.53 4.13 45.01
CA MET A 1 -17.78 4.10 44.20
C MET A 1 -18.68 2.98 44.70
N LYS A 2 -19.92 3.27 45.15
CA LYS A 2 -20.93 2.25 45.48
C LYS A 2 -21.71 1.92 44.20
N TYR A 3 -21.53 0.72 43.65
CA TYR A 3 -22.28 0.28 42.47
C TYR A 3 -23.79 0.26 42.78
N PRO A 4 -24.64 0.96 42.01
CA PRO A 4 -26.08 0.98 42.26
C PRO A 4 -26.66 -0.43 42.14
N GLY A 5 -27.37 -0.89 43.18
CA GLY A 5 -28.06 -2.18 43.19
C GLY A 5 -27.30 -3.37 43.80
N MET A 6 -26.10 -3.20 44.36
CA MET A 6 -25.35 -4.29 45.03
C MET A 6 -25.67 -4.51 46.51
N GLY A 7 -26.40 -3.60 47.16
CA GLY A 7 -26.72 -3.69 48.60
C GLY A 7 -27.91 -4.59 48.96
N ASP A 8 -28.74 -4.95 47.99
CA ASP A 8 -29.92 -5.82 48.16
C ASP A 8 -29.69 -7.12 47.35
N PRO A 9 -29.74 -8.32 47.97
CA PRO A 9 -29.43 -9.59 47.30
C PRO A 9 -30.37 -9.90 46.11
N TYR A 10 -31.63 -9.43 46.13
CA TYR A 10 -32.56 -9.65 45.03
C TYR A 10 -32.23 -8.76 43.82
N LYS A 11 -31.90 -7.49 44.07
CA LYS A 11 -31.49 -6.53 43.04
C LYS A 11 -30.10 -6.84 42.47
N ARG A 12 -29.18 -7.34 43.30
CA ARG A 12 -27.83 -7.76 42.90
C ARG A 12 -27.85 -8.87 41.85
N LYS A 13 -28.72 -9.88 42.02
CA LYS A 13 -28.87 -10.97 41.05
C LYS A 13 -29.36 -10.48 39.68
N LYS A 14 -30.25 -9.47 39.67
CA LYS A 14 -30.77 -8.86 38.43
C LYS A 14 -29.69 -8.01 37.73
N THR A 15 -28.94 -7.21 38.48
CA THR A 15 -27.85 -6.39 37.93
C THR A 15 -26.71 -7.24 37.37
N ILE A 16 -26.30 -8.31 38.07
CA ILE A 16 -25.25 -9.22 37.58
C ILE A 16 -25.70 -9.93 36.28
N ARG A 17 -26.95 -10.39 36.21
CA ARG A 17 -27.49 -10.98 34.97
C ARG A 17 -27.47 -9.99 33.81
N PHE A 18 -27.87 -8.74 34.05
CA PHE A 18 -27.87 -7.72 33.01
C PHE A 18 -26.45 -7.41 32.52
N LEU A 19 -25.50 -7.24 33.44
CA LEU A 19 -24.09 -7.02 33.13
C LEU A 19 -23.47 -8.20 32.35
N ALA A 20 -23.79 -9.43 32.73
CA ALA A 20 -23.31 -10.62 32.04
C ALA A 20 -23.85 -10.71 30.61
N ILE A 21 -25.14 -10.44 30.40
CA ILE A 21 -25.75 -10.43 29.06
C ILE A 21 -25.12 -9.33 28.20
N SER A 22 -24.95 -8.12 28.73
CA SER A 22 -24.30 -7.03 27.98
C SER A 22 -22.84 -7.34 27.66
N ALA A 23 -22.09 -7.97 28.56
CA ALA A 23 -20.71 -8.38 28.32
C ALA A 23 -20.63 -9.46 27.23
N ILE A 24 -21.52 -10.45 27.23
CA ILE A 24 -21.59 -11.48 26.19
C ILE A 24 -21.85 -10.84 24.83
N ILE A 25 -22.85 -9.94 24.72
CA ILE A 25 -23.16 -9.27 23.45
C ILE A 25 -21.97 -8.46 22.95
N ALA A 26 -21.30 -7.70 23.82
CA ALA A 26 -20.12 -6.91 23.46
C ALA A 26 -18.95 -7.79 22.97
N VAL A 27 -18.68 -8.91 23.67
CA VAL A 27 -17.64 -9.89 23.26
C VAL A 27 -18.00 -10.55 21.93
N SER A 28 -19.29 -10.89 21.72
CA SER A 28 -19.78 -11.53 20.50
C SER A 28 -19.57 -10.64 19.27
N ILE A 29 -19.91 -9.35 19.38
CA ILE A 29 -19.72 -8.39 18.29
C ILE A 29 -18.23 -8.14 18.03
N GLY A 30 -17.43 -7.99 19.09
CA GLY A 30 -15.99 -7.81 18.98
C GLY A 30 -15.32 -8.97 18.26
N LEU A 31 -15.50 -10.20 18.74
CA LEU A 31 -14.90 -11.40 18.15
C LEU A 31 -15.42 -11.69 16.74
N GLY A 32 -16.72 -11.49 16.49
CA GLY A 32 -17.31 -11.67 15.17
C GLY A 32 -16.73 -10.71 14.13
N SER A 33 -16.52 -9.44 14.51
CA SER A 33 -15.94 -8.43 13.60
C SER A 33 -14.47 -8.73 13.26
N THR A 34 -13.68 -9.22 14.21
CA THR A 34 -12.28 -9.62 13.98
C THR A 34 -12.19 -10.85 13.07
N PHE A 35 -13.05 -11.85 13.28
CA PHE A 35 -13.07 -13.06 12.45
C PHE A 35 -13.44 -12.77 10.99
N LEU A 36 -14.47 -11.94 10.76
CA LEU A 36 -14.87 -11.54 9.41
C LEU A 36 -13.79 -10.73 8.69
N GLN A 37 -13.12 -9.81 9.39
CA GLN A 37 -12.01 -9.05 8.82
C GLN A 37 -10.80 -9.96 8.51
N ALA A 38 -10.52 -10.94 9.37
CA ALA A 38 -9.46 -11.92 9.11
C ALA A 38 -9.75 -12.74 7.85
N GLN A 39 -11.00 -13.21 7.67
CA GLN A 39 -11.40 -13.97 6.49
C GLN A 39 -11.40 -13.13 5.21
N LEU A 40 -11.92 -11.90 5.25
CA LEU A 40 -11.94 -11.01 4.07
C LEU A 40 -10.54 -10.56 3.65
N ASN A 41 -9.62 -10.37 4.60
CA ASN A 41 -8.24 -10.02 4.27
C ASN A 41 -7.47 -11.19 3.65
N GLN A 42 -7.89 -12.46 3.82
CA GLN A 42 -7.22 -13.62 3.23
C GLN A 42 -7.36 -13.72 1.70
N ASP A 43 -8.30 -12.99 1.09
CA ASP A 43 -8.53 -12.99 -0.36
C ASP A 43 -8.25 -11.65 -1.02
N ASN A 44 -7.70 -10.68 -0.31
CA ASN A 44 -7.31 -9.41 -0.89
C ASN A 44 -5.88 -9.51 -1.45
N PRO A 45 -5.68 -9.48 -2.79
CA PRO A 45 -4.34 -9.59 -3.39
C PRO A 45 -3.36 -8.54 -2.88
N LEU A 46 -3.84 -7.37 -2.44
CA LEU A 46 -2.96 -6.30 -1.99
C LEU A 46 -2.39 -6.54 -0.58
N LYS A 47 -2.96 -7.49 0.18
CA LYS A 47 -2.67 -7.68 1.60
C LYS A 47 -2.01 -9.01 1.94
N VAL A 48 -2.05 -9.99 1.04
CA VAL A 48 -1.71 -11.38 1.36
C VAL A 48 -0.36 -11.82 0.81
N CYS A 49 0.17 -12.83 1.49
CA CYS A 49 1.32 -13.61 1.06
C CYS A 49 0.89 -14.66 0.02
N ILE A 50 1.75 -14.91 -0.99
CA ILE A 50 1.44 -15.77 -2.13
C ILE A 50 2.36 -16.99 -2.30
N GLU A 51 3.36 -17.20 -1.43
CA GLU A 51 4.36 -18.27 -1.56
C GLU A 51 3.77 -19.67 -1.69
N ASN A 52 2.68 -19.93 -0.99
CA ASN A 52 2.02 -21.22 -0.94
C ASN A 52 0.71 -21.24 -1.74
N ARG A 53 0.55 -20.33 -2.72
CA ARG A 53 -0.64 -20.23 -3.56
C ARG A 53 -0.31 -20.58 -5.00
N GLU A 54 -1.30 -21.13 -5.69
CA GLU A 54 -1.25 -21.26 -7.15
C GLU A 54 -1.62 -19.91 -7.78
N THR A 55 -0.71 -19.36 -8.57
CA THR A 55 -0.86 -18.04 -9.19
C THR A 55 -0.66 -18.11 -10.71
N PRO A 56 -1.65 -18.60 -11.47
CA PRO A 56 -1.55 -18.74 -12.93
C PRO A 56 -1.61 -17.39 -13.65
N TYR A 57 -2.22 -16.36 -13.05
CA TYR A 57 -2.19 -15.00 -13.60
C TYR A 57 -0.85 -14.36 -13.27
N LYS A 58 -0.07 -14.06 -14.31
CA LYS A 58 1.26 -13.47 -14.20
C LYS A 58 1.42 -12.34 -15.21
N MET A 59 2.08 -11.28 -14.79
CA MET A 59 2.47 -10.19 -15.66
C MET A 59 3.81 -9.60 -15.19
N LYS A 60 4.53 -9.01 -16.13
CA LYS A 60 5.81 -8.34 -15.91
C LYS A 60 5.69 -6.92 -16.46
N VAL A 61 5.94 -5.94 -15.61
CA VAL A 61 5.98 -4.52 -16.00
C VAL A 61 7.32 -3.92 -15.59
N THR A 62 7.63 -2.74 -16.12
CA THR A 62 8.84 -2.00 -15.71
C THR A 62 8.44 -0.63 -15.19
N LEU A 63 9.12 -0.17 -14.15
CA LEU A 63 8.94 1.16 -13.56
C LEU A 63 10.27 1.91 -13.58
N GLU A 64 10.25 3.16 -14.01
CA GLU A 64 11.33 4.11 -13.85
C GLU A 64 10.87 5.24 -12.92
N LEU A 65 11.75 5.72 -12.04
CA LEU A 65 11.49 6.86 -11.17
C LEU A 65 12.49 7.99 -11.42
N ILE A 66 11.96 9.20 -11.55
CA ILE A 66 12.73 10.44 -11.54
C ILE A 66 12.17 11.28 -10.41
N ILE A 67 13.00 11.64 -9.44
CA ILE A 67 12.62 12.49 -8.31
C ILE A 67 13.49 13.74 -8.36
N ASP A 68 12.88 14.91 -8.42
CA ASP A 68 13.59 16.20 -8.48
C ASP A 68 14.62 16.24 -9.63
N GLY A 69 14.27 15.67 -10.78
CA GLY A 69 15.13 15.58 -11.96
C GLY A 69 16.20 14.49 -11.92
N LEU A 70 16.34 13.76 -10.82
CA LEU A 70 17.34 12.71 -10.65
C LEU A 70 16.73 11.32 -10.81
N GLN A 71 17.36 10.48 -11.63
CA GLN A 71 16.96 9.08 -11.76
C GLN A 71 17.17 8.36 -10.42
N THR A 72 16.11 7.77 -9.91
CA THR A 72 16.09 7.10 -8.60
C THR A 72 15.96 5.60 -8.82
N PRO A 73 16.91 4.78 -8.33
CA PRO A 73 16.85 3.34 -8.49
C PRO A 73 15.69 2.76 -7.67
N ILE A 74 15.06 1.71 -8.19
CA ILE A 74 14.06 0.95 -7.45
C ILE A 74 14.81 -0.17 -6.73
N PRO A 75 14.69 -0.32 -5.40
CA PRO A 75 15.34 -1.39 -4.68
C PRO A 75 14.98 -2.79 -5.22
N ALA A 76 15.96 -3.69 -5.21
CA ALA A 76 15.72 -5.11 -5.39
C ALA A 76 14.95 -5.69 -4.19
N ASN A 77 14.29 -6.83 -4.41
CA ASN A 77 13.65 -7.65 -3.38
C ASN A 77 12.48 -6.99 -2.62
N ILE A 78 11.92 -5.90 -3.15
CA ILE A 78 10.70 -5.30 -2.59
C ILE A 78 9.61 -6.37 -2.59
N ASN A 79 9.02 -6.66 -1.42
CA ASN A 79 7.93 -7.63 -1.26
C ASN A 79 8.24 -9.04 -1.76
N ALA A 80 9.52 -9.42 -1.87
CA ALA A 80 9.93 -10.72 -2.40
C ALA A 80 9.91 -11.85 -1.35
N GLY A 81 9.71 -11.53 -0.07
CA GLY A 81 9.74 -12.51 1.03
C GLY A 81 11.13 -13.08 1.28
N LEU A 82 12.18 -12.29 1.05
CA LEU A 82 13.57 -12.71 1.21
C LEU A 82 14.20 -12.27 2.54
N ASN A 83 13.53 -11.39 3.30
CA ASN A 83 13.93 -10.97 4.63
C ASN A 83 13.16 -11.76 5.71
N ASP A 84 13.77 -11.91 6.89
CA ASP A 84 13.17 -12.64 8.01
C ASP A 84 11.85 -12.00 8.45
N GLY A 85 10.77 -12.78 8.40
CA GLY A 85 9.42 -12.34 8.79
C GLY A 85 8.64 -11.62 7.68
N GLU A 86 9.25 -11.39 6.52
CA GLU A 86 8.55 -10.89 5.34
C GLU A 86 8.07 -12.04 4.46
N CYS A 87 7.04 -11.78 3.68
CA CYS A 87 6.48 -12.73 2.74
C CYS A 87 6.44 -12.16 1.32
N LYS A 88 6.47 -13.03 0.32
CA LYS A 88 6.26 -12.73 -1.08
C LYS A 88 4.83 -12.25 -1.27
N ARG A 89 4.66 -11.01 -1.72
CA ARG A 89 3.34 -10.43 -2.04
C ARG A 89 3.05 -10.55 -3.52
N THR A 90 1.84 -10.12 -3.90
CA THR A 90 1.36 -10.15 -5.29
C THR A 90 2.15 -9.26 -6.24
N MET A 91 2.84 -8.23 -5.75
CA MET A 91 3.65 -7.33 -6.56
C MET A 91 5.03 -7.19 -5.93
N TYR A 92 6.09 -7.56 -6.64
CA TYR A 92 7.44 -7.62 -6.07
C TYR A 92 8.53 -7.34 -7.11
N THR A 93 9.71 -6.96 -6.63
CA THR A 93 10.93 -6.85 -7.44
C THR A 93 11.91 -7.96 -7.05
N LEU A 94 12.76 -8.38 -7.99
CA LEU A 94 13.89 -9.30 -7.72
C LEU A 94 15.25 -8.63 -7.92
N THR A 95 15.26 -7.60 -8.75
CA THR A 95 16.42 -6.83 -9.19
C THR A 95 16.13 -5.34 -9.04
N ASP A 96 17.17 -4.53 -9.15
CA ASP A 96 17.12 -3.07 -9.03
C ASP A 96 16.90 -2.34 -10.38
N ASP A 97 16.59 -3.10 -11.43
CA ASP A 97 16.32 -2.62 -12.79
C ASP A 97 14.91 -2.04 -12.97
N GLY A 98 14.10 -2.02 -11.90
CA GLY A 98 12.72 -1.55 -11.92
C GLY A 98 11.71 -2.54 -12.52
N THR A 99 12.12 -3.79 -12.76
CA THR A 99 11.18 -4.85 -13.14
C THR A 99 10.27 -5.20 -11.96
N ILE A 100 8.95 -5.07 -12.17
CA ILE A 100 7.92 -5.49 -11.22
C ILE A 100 7.26 -6.76 -11.76
N TYR A 101 7.30 -7.80 -10.95
CA TYR A 101 6.56 -9.04 -11.17
C TYR A 101 5.23 -8.95 -10.44
N VAL A 102 4.15 -9.33 -11.12
CA VAL A 102 2.83 -9.43 -10.51
C VAL A 102 2.28 -10.83 -10.71
N GLU A 103 1.82 -11.45 -9.62
CA GLU A 103 1.31 -12.81 -9.59
C GLU A 103 0.03 -12.91 -8.76
N TRP A 104 -1.02 -13.51 -9.32
CA TRP A 104 -2.27 -13.77 -8.61
C TRP A 104 -3.04 -15.00 -9.13
N LYS A 105 -4.14 -15.35 -8.46
CA LYS A 105 -4.99 -16.51 -8.80
C LYS A 105 -5.79 -16.30 -10.10
N GLU A 106 -6.20 -15.07 -10.35
CA GLU A 106 -7.05 -14.67 -11.48
C GLU A 106 -6.71 -13.23 -11.90
N GLU A 107 -7.28 -12.77 -13.01
CA GLU A 107 -7.12 -11.39 -13.45
C GLU A 107 -7.64 -10.41 -12.39
N PHE A 108 -6.84 -9.41 -12.06
CA PHE A 108 -7.17 -8.41 -11.07
C PHE A 108 -6.72 -7.03 -11.59
N PRO A 109 -7.50 -5.95 -11.37
CA PRO A 109 -7.17 -4.61 -11.85
C PRO A 109 -6.06 -3.99 -10.98
N PHE A 110 -4.85 -4.53 -11.10
CA PHE A 110 -3.68 -3.93 -10.47
C PHE A 110 -3.39 -2.57 -11.08
N GLU A 111 -2.87 -1.66 -10.25
CA GLU A 111 -2.53 -0.30 -10.64
C GLU A 111 -1.13 -0.02 -10.13
N ILE A 112 -0.42 0.92 -10.75
CA ILE A 112 0.94 1.25 -10.31
C ILE A 112 0.97 1.77 -8.87
N GLY A 113 -0.08 2.49 -8.45
CA GLY A 113 -0.26 2.97 -7.08
C GLY A 113 -0.33 1.83 -6.05
N HIS A 114 -0.85 0.67 -6.41
CA HIS A 114 -0.85 -0.51 -5.54
C HIS A 114 0.57 -0.97 -5.21
N PHE A 115 1.47 -1.00 -6.20
CA PHE A 115 2.88 -1.33 -5.98
C PHE A 115 3.57 -0.29 -5.11
N LEU A 116 3.41 1.00 -5.44
CA LEU A 116 4.00 2.09 -4.67
C LEU A 116 3.56 2.06 -3.20
N TRP A 117 2.29 1.73 -2.95
CA TRP A 117 1.78 1.57 -1.60
C TRP A 117 2.38 0.35 -0.88
N MET A 118 2.47 -0.82 -1.55
CA MET A 118 3.10 -2.00 -0.93
C MET A 118 4.60 -1.83 -0.67
N TRP A 119 5.27 -0.99 -1.44
CA TRP A 119 6.67 -0.63 -1.23
C TRP A 119 6.86 0.45 -0.14
N ASP A 120 5.79 1.05 0.38
CA ASP A 120 5.86 2.22 1.26
C ASP A 120 6.60 3.42 0.61
N PHE A 121 6.41 3.61 -0.70
CA PHE A 121 6.93 4.78 -1.39
C PHE A 121 6.36 6.07 -0.77
N PRO A 122 7.19 7.09 -0.47
CA PRO A 122 6.78 8.30 0.25
C PRO A 122 5.98 9.29 -0.62
N LEU A 123 4.87 8.83 -1.20
CA LEU A 123 4.00 9.65 -2.07
C LEU A 123 3.47 10.91 -1.35
N ARG A 124 3.36 10.86 -0.02
CA ARG A 124 2.92 11.98 0.82
C ARG A 124 3.89 13.15 0.82
N ASP A 125 5.15 12.90 0.53
CA ASP A 125 6.20 13.92 0.51
C ASP A 125 6.38 14.53 -0.88
N MET A 126 5.63 14.02 -1.87
CA MET A 126 5.62 14.51 -3.25
C MET A 126 4.54 15.58 -3.46
N ASP A 127 4.86 16.59 -4.26
CA ASP A 127 3.92 17.57 -4.81
C ASP A 127 3.17 16.94 -6.00
N GLN A 128 1.97 16.44 -5.73
CA GLN A 128 1.14 15.77 -6.73
C GLN A 128 0.75 16.70 -7.90
N GLY A 129 0.72 18.02 -7.69
CA GLY A 129 0.40 18.98 -8.75
C GLY A 129 1.53 19.18 -9.75
N LYS A 130 2.75 18.78 -9.39
CA LYS A 130 3.96 18.85 -10.24
C LYS A 130 4.47 17.48 -10.66
N SER A 131 3.91 16.41 -10.09
CA SER A 131 4.30 15.05 -10.40
C SER A 131 3.44 14.50 -11.53
N THR A 132 4.05 13.74 -12.44
CA THR A 132 3.37 13.16 -13.60
C THR A 132 3.74 11.68 -13.76
N PHE A 133 2.88 10.94 -14.46
CA PHE A 133 3.16 9.57 -14.84
C PHE A 133 3.05 9.40 -16.34
N HIS A 134 3.94 8.58 -16.89
CA HIS A 134 3.93 8.20 -18.29
C HIS A 134 3.79 6.68 -18.43
N VAL A 135 3.12 6.26 -19.49
CA VAL A 135 2.99 4.86 -19.90
C VAL A 135 3.50 4.75 -21.33
N ASN A 136 4.54 3.96 -21.56
CA ASN A 136 5.21 3.84 -22.85
C ASN A 136 5.49 5.23 -23.47
N ASP A 137 6.13 6.09 -22.68
CA ASP A 137 6.51 7.48 -23.01
C ASP A 137 5.37 8.47 -23.26
N LYS A 138 4.11 8.07 -22.99
CA LYS A 138 2.95 8.97 -23.09
C LYS A 138 2.46 9.37 -21.71
N GLU A 139 2.35 10.67 -21.48
CA GLU A 139 1.79 11.21 -20.24
C GLU A 139 0.34 10.73 -20.05
N SER A 140 0.01 10.38 -18.81
CA SER A 140 -1.32 9.93 -18.41
C SER A 140 -1.93 10.86 -17.38
N SER A 141 -3.23 11.14 -17.54
CA SER A 141 -4.03 11.89 -16.57
C SER A 141 -4.44 11.09 -15.34
N LEU A 142 -4.26 9.76 -15.35
CA LEU A 142 -4.66 8.87 -14.25
C LEU A 142 -3.66 8.87 -13.09
N PHE A 143 -2.46 9.45 -13.30
CA PHE A 143 -1.39 9.49 -12.30
C PHE A 143 -1.08 8.09 -11.74
N ILE A 144 -1.14 7.89 -10.42
CA ILE A 144 -0.88 6.58 -9.79
C ILE A 144 -2.00 5.56 -9.98
N ASN A 145 -3.19 5.95 -10.45
CA ASN A 145 -4.32 5.04 -10.70
C ASN A 145 -4.24 4.41 -12.10
N LEU A 146 -3.03 4.26 -12.62
CA LEU A 146 -2.76 3.68 -13.93
C LEU A 146 -2.87 2.15 -13.85
N PRO A 147 -3.80 1.52 -14.60
CA PRO A 147 -3.90 0.08 -14.62
C PRO A 147 -2.63 -0.54 -15.22
N LEU A 148 -2.18 -1.62 -14.60
CA LEU A 148 -1.03 -2.37 -15.09
C LEU A 148 -1.43 -3.20 -16.31
N GLN A 149 -0.53 -3.26 -17.30
CA GLN A 149 -0.65 -4.14 -18.46
C GLN A 149 0.68 -4.84 -18.70
N ASP A 150 0.62 -6.11 -19.07
CA ASP A 150 1.81 -6.93 -19.26
C ASP A 150 2.73 -6.34 -20.34
N GLY A 151 4.03 -6.30 -20.05
CA GLY A 151 5.06 -5.74 -20.91
C GLY A 151 5.14 -4.22 -20.97
N TYR A 152 4.27 -3.48 -20.27
CA TYR A 152 4.28 -2.02 -20.33
C TYR A 152 5.39 -1.41 -19.48
N HIS A 153 5.84 -0.23 -19.91
CA HIS A 153 6.79 0.61 -19.20
C HIS A 153 6.09 1.81 -18.56
N TYR A 154 6.30 1.99 -17.27
CA TYR A 154 5.75 3.08 -16.47
C TYR A 154 6.89 3.97 -16.03
N LYS A 155 6.68 5.29 -16.09
CA LYS A 155 7.66 6.27 -15.64
C LYS A 155 7.01 7.30 -14.74
N GLY A 156 7.39 7.29 -13.46
CA GLY A 156 6.95 8.27 -12.47
C GLY A 156 7.96 9.41 -12.39
N VAL A 157 7.50 10.63 -12.66
CA VAL A 157 8.30 11.85 -12.48
C VAL A 157 7.70 12.59 -11.29
N PHE A 158 8.44 12.66 -10.19
CA PHE A 158 7.99 13.27 -8.95
C PHE A 158 8.79 14.51 -8.61
N THR A 159 8.12 15.46 -7.97
CA THR A 159 8.75 16.62 -7.36
C THR A 159 8.46 16.58 -5.87
N THR A 160 9.48 16.69 -5.01
CA THR A 160 9.27 16.74 -3.56
C THR A 160 8.64 18.08 -3.16
N LYS A 161 7.88 18.09 -2.06
CA LYS A 161 7.26 19.33 -1.55
C LYS A 161 8.28 20.38 -1.10
N ASP A 162 9.42 19.92 -0.63
CA ASP A 162 10.53 20.77 -0.16
C ASP A 162 11.47 21.18 -1.30
N TYR A 163 11.17 20.78 -2.54
CA TYR A 163 11.99 21.09 -3.70
C TYR A 163 11.97 22.59 -4.02
N ASP A 164 13.14 23.21 -3.90
CA ASP A 164 13.37 24.61 -4.23
C ASP A 164 13.95 24.74 -5.65
N SER A 165 13.07 25.00 -6.62
CA SER A 165 13.41 25.22 -8.03
C SER A 165 14.39 26.37 -8.29
N SER A 166 14.68 27.24 -7.31
CA SER A 166 15.68 28.29 -7.46
C SER A 166 17.11 27.75 -7.44
N LYS A 167 17.35 26.62 -6.76
CA LYS A 167 18.68 26.00 -6.64
C LYS A 167 19.19 25.37 -7.93
N ASP A 168 18.31 25.05 -8.86
CA ASP A 168 18.68 24.58 -10.19
C ASP A 168 19.33 25.69 -11.04
N LYS A 169 19.00 26.96 -10.76
CA LYS A 169 19.51 28.11 -11.53
C LYS A 169 20.88 28.59 -11.06
N ASP A 170 21.29 28.25 -9.83
CA ASP A 170 22.59 28.62 -9.27
C ASP A 170 23.78 27.98 -10.02
N PHE A 171 23.53 26.92 -10.81
CA PHE A 171 24.55 26.26 -11.61
C PHE A 171 24.63 26.75 -13.06
N LEU A 172 23.76 27.66 -13.49
CA LEU A 172 23.84 28.27 -14.81
C LEU A 172 24.82 29.44 -14.77
N PRO A 173 25.87 29.48 -15.62
CA PRO A 173 26.81 30.59 -15.63
C PRO A 173 26.06 31.89 -15.96
N GLU A 174 26.31 32.94 -15.17
CA GLU A 174 25.73 34.26 -15.43
C GLU A 174 26.03 34.68 -16.86
N LEU A 175 24.98 34.93 -17.65
CA LEU A 175 25.11 35.47 -18.99
C LEU A 175 25.73 36.87 -18.87
N LYS A 176 27.03 36.96 -19.17
CA LYS A 176 27.74 38.25 -19.28
C LYS A 176 27.02 39.12 -20.32
N LYS A 177 26.43 40.22 -19.85
CA LYS A 177 25.93 41.31 -20.71
C LYS A 177 27.07 42.09 -21.32
#